data_AF-A0A939V2Z0-F1
#
_entry.id   AF-A0A939V2Z0-F1
#
_cell.length_a   1.000
_cell.length_b   1.000
_cell.length_c   1.000
_cell.angle_alpha   90.00
_cell.angle_beta   90.00
_cell.angle_gamma   90.00
#
_symmetry.space_group_name_H-M   'P 1'
#
loop_
_entity.id
_entity.type
_entity.pdbx_description
1 polymer ?
#
loop_
_entity_poly.entity_id
_entity_poly.type
_entity_poly.pdbx_seq_one_letter_code
_entity_poly.pdbx_strand_id
1 'polypeptide(L)'
;MGILMIALGRLTVSPEPTKELIKDYWLFSEYYCPTEFNKDNVGFNPWFFDKDCKLVSLGGKMCEPDVWYRELKEKFFEKRGFQLLGDPKLVFEGDVDVDIRRLEYDRVMERFDTRKILEQRFLSDEIRDESDVDDE
;
A
#
# COMPACT_ATOMS: atom_id res chain seq x y z
N MET A 1 -8.87 3.91 20.53
CA MET A 1 -8.94 4.36 19.11
C MET A 1 -7.58 4.90 18.74
N GLY A 2 -6.95 4.38 17.68
CA GLY A 2 -5.68 4.93 17.19
C GLY A 2 -5.93 6.20 16.38
N ILE A 3 -5.01 7.16 16.45
CA ILE A 3 -5.06 8.35 15.59
C ILE A 3 -4.49 7.95 14.23
N LEU A 4 -5.32 8.04 13.19
CA LEU A 4 -4.91 7.77 11.81
C LEU A 4 -4.41 9.06 11.15
N MET A 5 -3.32 8.94 10.39
CA MET A 5 -2.81 9.96 9.48
C MET A 5 -2.93 9.48 8.05
N ILE A 6 -3.25 10.37 7.11
CA ILE A 6 -3.30 10.06 5.68
C ILE A 6 -2.65 11.18 4.87
N ALA A 7 -2.04 10.83 3.74
CA ALA A 7 -1.66 11.80 2.72
C ALA A 7 -2.87 12.20 1.86
N LEU A 8 -3.23 13.48 1.89
CA LEU A 8 -4.22 14.05 0.97
C LEU A 8 -3.62 14.23 -0.42
N GLY A 9 -4.41 13.86 -1.43
CA GLY A 9 -3.99 13.90 -2.83
C GLY A 9 -3.13 12.71 -3.25
N ARG A 10 -2.73 12.73 -4.51
CA ARG A 10 -1.91 11.70 -5.15
C ARG A 10 -0.55 12.32 -5.52
N LEU A 11 0.54 11.71 -5.11
CA LEU A 11 1.89 12.18 -5.45
C LEU A 11 2.27 11.71 -6.85
N THR A 12 2.93 12.59 -7.60
CA THR A 12 3.44 12.25 -8.94
C THR A 12 4.88 11.82 -8.86
N VAL A 13 5.19 10.65 -9.42
CA VAL A 13 6.57 10.20 -9.65
C VAL A 13 7.01 10.68 -11.04
N SER A 14 8.21 11.25 -11.13
CA SER A 14 8.82 11.74 -12.37
C SER A 14 10.24 11.18 -12.56
N PRO A 15 10.59 10.61 -13.72
CA PRO A 15 9.72 10.33 -14.86
C PRO A 15 8.56 9.37 -14.50
N GLU A 16 7.57 9.23 -15.40
CA GLU A 16 6.42 8.36 -15.16
C GLU A 16 6.91 6.93 -14.82
N PRO A 17 6.37 6.31 -13.75
CA PRO A 17 6.92 5.06 -13.24
C PRO A 17 6.65 3.92 -14.23
N THR A 18 7.70 3.14 -14.51
CA THR A 18 7.58 1.95 -15.37
C THR A 18 6.97 0.78 -14.60
N LYS A 19 6.53 -0.26 -15.32
CA LYS A 19 6.02 -1.50 -14.69
C LYS A 19 7.09 -2.18 -13.83
N GLU A 20 8.35 -2.08 -14.24
CA GLU A 20 9.50 -2.61 -13.53
C GLU A 20 9.70 -1.85 -12.21
N LEU A 21 9.63 -0.52 -12.21
CA LEU A 21 9.73 0.27 -10.98
C LEU A 21 8.60 -0.06 -9.99
N ILE A 22 7.38 -0.25 -10.49
CA ILE A 22 6.22 -0.59 -9.64
C ILE A 22 6.40 -1.99 -9.02
N LYS A 23 6.94 -2.95 -9.77
CA LYS A 23 7.28 -4.28 -9.24
C LYS A 23 8.37 -4.20 -8.18
N ASP A 24 9.44 -3.45 -8.45
CA ASP A 24 10.51 -3.22 -7.48
C ASP A 24 10.00 -2.53 -6.22
N TYR A 25 9.03 -1.63 -6.36
CA TYR A 25 8.38 -0.93 -5.24
C TYR A 25 7.59 -1.91 -4.36
N TRP A 26 6.87 -2.85 -4.96
CA TRP A 26 6.19 -3.89 -4.19
C TRP A 26 7.18 -4.76 -3.43
N LEU A 27 8.24 -5.22 -4.09
CA LEU A 27 9.29 -5.99 -3.43
C LEU A 27 9.95 -5.20 -2.29
N PHE A 28 10.29 -3.93 -2.53
CA PHE A 28 10.81 -3.06 -1.49
C PHE A 28 9.84 -2.97 -0.32
N SER A 29 8.56 -2.73 -0.57
CA SER A 29 7.53 -2.60 0.48
C SER A 29 7.32 -3.88 1.28
N GLU A 30 7.52 -5.06 0.68
CA GLU A 30 7.38 -6.36 1.34
C GLU A 30 8.57 -6.72 2.24
N TYR A 31 9.78 -6.23 1.92
CA TYR A 31 11.01 -6.63 2.60
C TYR A 31 11.72 -5.50 3.34
N TYR A 32 11.25 -4.27 3.21
CA TYR A 32 11.81 -3.11 3.87
C TYR A 32 10.95 -2.68 5.07
N CYS A 33 11.61 -2.24 6.13
CA CYS A 33 10.98 -1.58 7.26
C CYS A 33 11.85 -0.37 7.63
N PRO A 34 11.29 0.86 7.71
CA PRO A 34 12.00 2.01 8.23
C PRO A 34 12.63 1.72 9.59
N THR A 35 13.82 2.27 9.81
CA THR A 35 14.61 2.05 11.03
C THR A 35 13.91 2.51 12.31
N GLU A 36 12.99 3.45 12.15
CA GLU A 36 12.15 4.05 13.18
C GLU A 36 11.06 3.10 13.69
N PHE A 37 10.81 1.99 12.97
CA PHE A 37 9.86 0.94 13.36
C PHE A 37 10.59 -0.31 13.85
N ASN A 38 9.85 -1.18 14.56
CA ASN A 38 10.36 -2.51 14.90
C ASN A 38 10.66 -3.29 13.61
N LYS A 39 11.86 -3.89 13.53
CA LYS A 39 12.30 -4.73 12.41
C LYS A 39 11.39 -5.94 12.18
N ASP A 40 10.61 -6.34 13.18
CA ASP A 40 9.62 -7.41 13.05
C ASP A 40 8.32 -6.96 12.35
N ASN A 41 8.12 -5.66 12.14
CA ASN A 41 6.94 -5.08 11.47
C ASN A 41 7.20 -4.79 9.98
N VAL A 42 7.91 -5.68 9.29
CA VAL A 42 8.12 -5.58 7.83
C VAL A 42 6.77 -5.71 7.11
N GLY A 43 6.59 -5.00 5.98
CA GLY A 43 5.41 -5.16 5.12
C GLY A 43 4.24 -4.22 5.41
N PHE A 44 4.31 -3.38 6.46
CA PHE A 44 3.28 -2.38 6.77
C PHE A 44 3.58 -1.01 6.13
N ASN A 45 3.88 -0.99 4.83
CA ASN A 45 3.98 0.25 4.07
C ASN A 45 2.56 0.80 3.78
N PRO A 46 2.19 1.99 4.30
CA PRO A 46 0.89 2.58 4.01
C PRO A 46 0.80 3.08 2.55
N TRP A 47 1.90 3.27 1.84
CA TRP A 47 1.90 3.81 0.49
C TRP A 47 1.70 2.75 -0.60
N PHE A 48 1.03 3.11 -1.68
CA PHE A 48 0.82 2.25 -2.85
C PHE A 48 0.65 3.07 -4.14
N PHE A 49 0.78 2.41 -5.29
CA PHE A 49 0.43 2.99 -6.60
C PHE A 49 -1.04 2.74 -6.90
N ASP A 50 -1.77 3.80 -7.28
CA ASP A 50 -3.13 3.68 -7.79
C ASP A 50 -3.18 3.32 -9.29
N LYS A 51 -4.40 3.27 -9.84
CA LYS A 51 -4.65 2.95 -11.26
C LYS A 51 -4.01 3.93 -12.25
N ASP A 52 -3.74 5.16 -11.82
CA ASP A 52 -3.15 6.23 -12.64
C ASP A 52 -1.63 6.34 -12.39
N CYS A 53 -1.03 5.30 -11.78
CA CYS A 53 0.39 5.22 -11.44
C CYS A 53 0.86 6.36 -10.52
N LYS A 54 -0.04 6.91 -9.69
CA LYS A 54 0.29 7.91 -8.69
C LYS A 54 0.46 7.28 -7.32
N LEU A 55 1.34 7.84 -6.49
CA LEU A 55 1.57 7.36 -5.14
C LEU A 55 0.48 7.90 -4.20
N VAL A 56 -0.18 7.01 -3.48
CA VAL A 56 -1.23 7.30 -2.52
C VAL A 56 -0.96 6.56 -1.22
N SER A 57 -1.40 7.11 -0.09
CA SER A 57 -1.23 6.49 1.23
C SER A 57 -2.56 5.93 1.72
N LEU A 58 -2.65 4.65 2.06
CA LEU A 58 -3.60 4.20 3.08
C LEU A 58 -3.26 4.93 4.37
N GLY A 59 -4.25 5.20 5.23
CA GLY A 59 -3.92 5.84 6.48
C GLY A 59 -3.04 4.91 7.33
N GLY A 60 -2.10 5.52 8.03
CA GLY A 60 -1.20 4.84 8.94
C GLY A 60 -1.46 5.32 10.36
N LYS A 61 -1.05 4.52 11.33
CA LYS A 61 -1.13 4.96 12.73
C LYS A 61 -0.04 5.99 13.00
N MET A 62 -0.40 7.06 13.71
CA MET A 62 0.56 8.11 14.09
C MET A 62 1.36 8.60 12.86
N CYS A 63 2.67 8.80 13.00
CA CYS A 63 3.56 9.33 11.96
C CYS A 63 3.96 8.34 10.86
N GLU A 64 3.37 7.15 10.78
CA GLU A 64 3.72 6.12 9.79
C GLU A 64 3.81 6.63 8.34
N PRO A 65 2.82 7.37 7.81
CA PRO A 65 2.89 7.87 6.44
C PRO A 65 4.06 8.85 6.20
N ASP A 66 4.41 9.68 7.19
CA ASP A 66 5.50 10.65 7.10
C ASP A 66 6.87 9.96 7.05
N VAL A 67 7.08 9.02 7.98
CA VAL A 67 8.32 8.23 8.05
C VAL A 67 8.52 7.48 6.75
N TRP A 68 7.49 6.77 6.27
CA TRP A 68 7.56 6.04 5.01
C TRP A 68 7.77 6.96 3.80
N TYR A 69 7.17 8.16 3.77
CA TYR A 69 7.40 9.09 2.67
C TYR A 69 8.87 9.47 2.52
N ARG A 70 9.53 9.84 3.61
CA ARG A 70 10.97 10.20 3.60
C ARG A 70 11.82 9.02 3.12
N GLU A 71 11.54 7.84 3.65
CA GLU A 71 12.25 6.60 3.32
C GLU A 71 12.07 6.21 1.85
N LEU A 72 10.84 6.31 1.33
CA LEU A 72 10.54 6.04 -0.07
C LEU A 72 11.24 7.05 -0.99
N LYS A 73 11.20 8.33 -0.64
CA LYS A 73 11.86 9.39 -1.40
C LYS A 73 13.37 9.12 -1.49
N GLU A 74 14.04 9.02 -0.34
CA GLU A 74 15.50 8.98 -0.27
C GLU A 74 16.09 7.61 -0.62
N LYS A 75 15.45 6.51 -0.19
CA LYS A 75 16.01 5.15 -0.32
C LYS A 75 15.43 4.35 -1.47
N PHE A 76 14.23 4.68 -1.94
CA PHE A 76 13.63 3.99 -3.08
C PHE A 76 13.74 4.78 -4.38
N PHE A 77 13.09 5.94 -4.46
CA PHE A 77 12.93 6.70 -5.72
C PHE A 77 14.20 7.42 -6.16
N GLU A 78 14.80 8.25 -5.30
CA GLU A 78 15.96 9.07 -5.70
C GLU A 78 17.16 8.22 -6.09
N LYS A 79 17.40 7.10 -5.38
CA LYS A 79 18.45 6.12 -5.74
C LYS A 79 18.27 5.46 -7.11
N ARG A 80 17.03 5.46 -7.63
CA ARG A 80 16.68 4.90 -8.94
C ARG A 80 16.52 5.97 -10.01
N GLY A 81 16.85 7.23 -9.70
CA GLY A 81 16.74 8.36 -10.64
C GLY A 81 15.32 8.90 -10.80
N PHE A 82 14.41 8.59 -9.87
CA PHE A 82 13.04 9.11 -9.85
C PHE A 82 12.88 10.19 -8.78
N GLN A 83 12.00 11.14 -9.05
CA GLN A 83 11.62 12.21 -8.13
C GLN A 83 10.16 12.07 -7.74
N LEU A 84 9.86 12.20 -6.45
CA LEU A 84 8.51 12.45 -5.97
C LEU A 84 8.23 13.96 -6.04
N LEU A 85 7.33 14.36 -6.92
CA LEU A 85 6.95 15.75 -7.13
C LEU A 85 5.90 16.17 -6.09
N GLY A 86 6.25 17.21 -5.33
CA GLY A 86 5.42 17.78 -4.28
C GLY A 86 5.64 17.12 -2.91
N ASP A 87 5.18 17.83 -1.88
CA ASP A 87 5.17 17.33 -0.51
C ASP A 87 3.76 16.82 -0.16
N PRO A 88 3.63 15.66 0.49
CA PRO A 88 2.33 15.14 0.86
C PRO A 88 1.71 16.03 1.93
N LYS A 89 0.45 16.43 1.71
CA LYS A 89 -0.33 17.08 2.77
C LYS A 89 -0.84 16.00 3.72
N LEU A 90 -0.08 15.72 4.76
CA LEU A 90 -0.47 14.77 5.80
C LEU A 90 -1.48 15.42 6.77
N VAL A 91 -2.58 14.73 7.05
CA VAL A 91 -3.62 15.18 7.98
C VAL A 91 -4.01 14.07 8.94
N PHE A 92 -4.39 14.45 10.16
CA PHE A 92 -4.98 13.55 11.15
C PHE A 92 -6.50 13.46 10.99
N GLU A 93 -7.10 12.33 11.40
CA GLU A 93 -8.56 12.10 11.34
C GLU A 93 -9.36 13.20 12.06
N GLY A 94 -8.80 13.81 13.11
CA GLY A 94 -9.44 14.88 13.85
C GLY A 94 -9.22 16.30 13.31
N ASP A 95 -8.29 16.51 12.37
CA ASP A 95 -7.87 17.85 11.92
C ASP A 95 -8.63 18.35 10.69
N VAL A 96 -9.43 17.48 10.08
CA VAL A 96 -10.18 17.75 8.86
C VAL A 96 -11.58 17.19 8.98
N ASP A 97 -12.55 17.86 8.36
CA ASP A 97 -13.93 17.32 8.22
C ASP A 97 -13.97 16.26 7.11
N VAL A 98 -13.22 15.17 7.33
CA VAL A 98 -13.01 14.09 6.38
C VAL A 98 -12.98 12.78 7.15
N ASP A 99 -13.85 11.84 6.76
CA ASP A 99 -13.82 10.47 7.28
C ASP A 99 -12.65 9.71 6.65
N ILE A 100 -11.50 9.68 7.36
CA ILE A 100 -10.29 9.00 6.89
C ILE A 100 -10.55 7.51 6.68
N ARG A 101 -11.34 6.85 7.53
CA ARG A 101 -11.60 5.41 7.38
C ARG A 101 -12.40 5.10 6.13
N ARG A 102 -13.36 5.96 5.79
CA ARG A 102 -14.06 5.88 4.51
C ARG A 102 -13.12 6.12 3.34
N LEU A 103 -12.24 7.12 3.41
CA LEU A 103 -11.23 7.35 2.37
C LEU A 103 -10.25 6.18 2.22
N GLU A 104 -9.82 5.58 3.33
CA GLU A 104 -9.02 4.37 3.33
C GLU A 104 -9.75 3.22 2.65
N TYR A 105 -11.03 3.02 3.00
CA TYR A 105 -11.86 2.00 2.36
C TYR A 105 -11.95 2.21 0.85
N ASP A 106 -12.25 3.43 0.40
CA ASP A 106 -12.33 3.77 -1.02
C ASP A 106 -11.00 3.51 -1.73
N ARG A 107 -9.86 3.87 -1.09
CA ARG A 107 -8.50 3.62 -1.60
C ARG A 107 -8.13 2.13 -1.64
N VAL A 108 -8.59 1.35 -0.66
CA VAL A 108 -8.44 -0.11 -0.65
C VAL A 108 -9.24 -0.71 -1.81
N MET A 109 -10.46 -0.23 -2.06
CA MET A 109 -11.27 -0.68 -3.19
C MET A 109 -10.61 -0.33 -4.54
N GLU A 110 -10.04 0.88 -4.69
CA GLU A 110 -9.24 1.25 -5.87
C GLU A 110 -8.02 0.31 -6.08
N ARG A 111 -7.43 -0.22 -5.01
CA ARG A 111 -6.36 -1.22 -5.05
C ARG A 111 -6.87 -2.62 -5.44
N PHE A 112 -8.06 -3.02 -5.01
CA PHE A 112 -8.63 -4.33 -5.33
C PHE A 112 -8.96 -4.47 -6.82
N ASP A 113 -9.43 -3.41 -7.48
CA ASP A 113 -9.73 -3.43 -8.92
C ASP A 113 -8.49 -3.53 -9.82
N THR A 114 -7.31 -3.15 -9.31
CA THR A 114 -6.06 -3.08 -10.09
C THR A 114 -5.16 -4.30 -9.92
N ARG A 115 -5.44 -5.17 -8.93
CA ARG A 115 -4.82 -6.49 -8.88
C ARG A 115 -5.46 -7.34 -9.97
N LYS A 116 -4.74 -7.62 -11.07
CA LYS A 116 -4.99 -8.87 -11.81
C LYS A 116 -5.02 -9.96 -10.75
N ILE A 117 -6.17 -10.65 -10.63
CA ILE A 117 -6.36 -11.82 -9.76
C ILE A 117 -5.06 -12.62 -9.83
N LEU A 118 -4.23 -12.49 -8.79
CA LEU A 118 -3.05 -13.33 -8.61
C LEU A 118 -3.62 -14.74 -8.60
N GLU A 119 -3.26 -15.48 -9.64
CA GLU A 119 -3.83 -16.74 -10.05
C GLU A 119 -4.52 -17.49 -8.90
N GLN A 120 -5.86 -17.56 -8.92
CA GLN A 120 -6.65 -18.50 -8.14
C GLN A 120 -6.33 -19.98 -8.51
N ARG A 121 -5.23 -20.26 -9.21
CA ARG A 121 -4.72 -21.61 -9.48
C ARG A 121 -4.28 -22.35 -8.21
N PHE A 122 -4.15 -21.65 -7.08
CA PHE A 122 -3.94 -22.28 -5.78
C PHE A 122 -5.24 -22.53 -5.00
N LEU A 123 -6.42 -22.23 -5.55
CA LEU A 123 -7.72 -22.39 -4.89
C LEU A 123 -8.72 -23.29 -5.66
N SER A 124 -8.23 -24.11 -6.61
CA SER A 124 -8.98 -25.18 -7.28
C SER A 124 -7.96 -26.30 -7.58
N ASP A 125 -8.02 -27.55 -7.09
CA ASP A 125 -9.15 -28.44 -6.80
C ASP A 125 -8.80 -29.43 -5.66
N GLU A 126 -9.01 -29.11 -4.39
CA GLU A 126 -9.09 -30.11 -3.32
C GLU A 126 -10.14 -29.70 -2.27
N ILE A 127 -11.38 -29.49 -2.70
CA ILE A 127 -12.51 -29.85 -1.84
C ILE A 127 -12.86 -31.26 -2.28
N ARG A 128 -12.23 -32.25 -1.63
CA ARG A 128 -12.75 -33.61 -1.61
C ARG A 128 -14.11 -33.52 -0.92
N ASP A 129 -15.16 -33.68 -1.71
CA ASP A 129 -16.48 -34.03 -1.20
C ASP A 129 -16.32 -35.34 -0.42
N GLU A 130 -16.31 -35.29 0.90
CA GLU A 130 -16.57 -36.45 1.75
C GLU A 130 -18.08 -36.71 1.79
N SER A 131 -18.68 -36.89 0.62
CA SER A 131 -20.03 -37.41 0.47
C SER A 131 -19.98 -38.83 -0.08
N ASP A 132 -19.29 -39.72 0.65
CA ASP A 132 -19.45 -41.17 0.56
C ASP A 132 -19.34 -41.72 1.99
N VAL A 133 -20.33 -41.37 2.82
CA VAL A 133 -20.75 -42.23 3.92
C VAL A 133 -22.07 -42.84 3.47
N ASP A 134 -21.98 -43.80 2.56
CA ASP A 134 -23.05 -44.76 2.36
C ASP A 134 -22.82 -45.92 3.35
N ASP A 135 -23.87 -46.12 4.16
CA ASP A 135 -24.10 -47.26 5.03
C ASP A 135 -23.96 -48.59 4.26
N GLU A 136 -23.11 -49.49 4.74
CA GLU A 136 -23.39 -50.95 4.87
C GLU A 136 -22.33 -51.66 5.73
#